data_AF-A0A368YPT7-F1
#
_entry.id   AF-A0A368YPT7-F1
#
_cell.length_a   1.000
_cell.length_b   1.000
_cell.length_c   1.000
_cell.angle_alpha   90.00
_cell.angle_beta   90.00
_cell.angle_gamma   90.00
#
_symmetry.space_group_name_H-M   'P 1'
#
loop_
_entity.id
_entity.type
_entity.pdbx_description
1 polymer ?
#
loop_
_entity_poly.entity_id
_entity_poly.type
_entity_poly.pdbx_seq_one_letter_code
_entity_poly.pdbx_strand_id
1 'polypeptide(L)'
;MTRETETGHNLWRMLAPLTIWALHFLACYVAAAILCAKYPQIADLSPLRHLIFLVTFLAVAGVAYIGFSTLRIWRYSLDGDLDYDHDTPEERHRFLAHVTLMLCALSVIGILYVAIPAAIIGSCR
;
A
#
# COMPACT_ATOMS: atom_id res chain seq x y z
N MET A 1 1.59 -11.96 -32.23
CA MET A 1 1.55 -10.66 -31.51
C MET A 1 0.29 -10.67 -30.65
N THR A 2 0.42 -10.87 -29.33
CA THR A 2 -0.56 -10.67 -28.22
C THR A 2 -0.33 -11.71 -27.10
N ARG A 3 0.75 -11.54 -26.32
CA ARG A 3 0.95 -12.33 -25.08
C ARG A 3 1.66 -11.54 -23.97
N GLU A 4 1.44 -10.22 -23.95
CA GLU A 4 2.08 -9.29 -23.01
C GLU A 4 1.08 -8.73 -21.96
N THR A 5 -0.23 -8.89 -22.16
CA THR A 5 -1.24 -8.25 -21.31
C THR A 5 -1.53 -8.99 -20.01
N GLU A 6 -1.31 -10.31 -19.97
CA GLU A 6 -1.65 -11.15 -18.80
C GLU A 6 -0.61 -11.03 -17.69
N THR A 7 0.69 -10.98 -18.06
CA THR A 7 1.79 -10.81 -17.11
C THR A 7 1.78 -9.44 -16.43
N GLY A 8 1.46 -8.39 -17.20
CA GLY A 8 1.42 -7.01 -16.69
C GLY A 8 0.37 -6.80 -15.60
N HIS A 9 -0.79 -7.45 -15.73
CA HIS A 9 -1.87 -7.34 -14.74
C HIS A 9 -1.50 -7.97 -13.38
N ASN A 10 -0.77 -9.07 -13.41
CA ASN A 10 -0.29 -9.75 -12.20
C ASN A 10 0.82 -8.95 -11.49
N LEU A 11 1.79 -8.42 -12.24
CA LEU A 11 2.84 -7.55 -11.69
C LEU A 11 2.27 -6.25 -11.09
N TRP A 12 1.28 -5.65 -11.77
CA TRP A 12 0.64 -4.42 -11.30
C TRP A 12 0.00 -4.60 -9.92
N ARG A 13 -0.61 -5.75 -9.67
CA ARG A 13 -1.27 -6.08 -8.40
C ARG A 13 -0.29 -6.18 -7.22
N MET A 14 0.93 -6.62 -7.49
CA MET A 14 2.03 -6.68 -6.52
C MET A 14 2.66 -5.30 -6.28
N LEU A 15 2.78 -4.48 -7.32
CA LEU A 15 3.41 -3.17 -7.24
C LEU A 15 2.48 -2.10 -6.66
N ALA A 16 1.17 -2.22 -6.88
CA ALA A 16 0.17 -1.23 -6.45
C ALA A 16 0.16 -0.94 -4.93
N PRO A 17 0.23 -1.93 -4.02
CA PRO A 17 0.34 -1.66 -2.59
C PRO A 17 1.59 -0.84 -2.24
N LEU A 18 2.71 -1.12 -2.90
CA LEU A 18 4.00 -0.46 -2.63
C LEU A 18 4.00 0.97 -3.16
N THR A 19 3.40 1.21 -4.33
CA THR A 19 3.25 2.56 -4.90
C THR A 19 2.27 3.41 -4.09
N ILE A 20 1.17 2.84 -3.58
CA ILE A 20 0.25 3.55 -2.69
C ILE A 20 0.97 4.01 -1.42
N TRP A 21 1.75 3.12 -0.79
CA TRP A 21 2.55 3.49 0.37
C TRP A 21 3.57 4.59 0.05
N ALA A 22 4.32 4.46 -1.05
CA ALA A 22 5.33 5.45 -1.44
C ALA A 22 4.71 6.82 -1.73
N LEU A 23 3.56 6.87 -2.41
CA LEU A 23 2.82 8.10 -2.70
C LEU A 23 2.25 8.72 -1.43
N HIS A 24 1.70 7.90 -0.52
CA HIS A 24 1.24 8.35 0.79
C HIS A 24 2.37 9.00 1.59
N PHE A 25 3.52 8.33 1.67
CA PHE A 25 4.71 8.83 2.34
C PHE A 25 5.16 10.17 1.74
N LEU A 26 5.30 10.22 0.42
CA LEU A 26 5.73 11.42 -0.28
C LEU A 26 4.75 12.59 -0.04
N ALA A 27 3.45 12.34 -0.13
CA ALA A 27 2.43 13.35 0.10
C ALA A 27 2.49 13.90 1.54
N CYS A 28 2.58 13.02 2.55
CA CYS A 28 2.69 13.43 3.95
C CYS A 28 3.97 14.23 4.20
N TYR A 29 5.10 13.76 3.67
CA TYR A 29 6.40 14.40 3.85
C TYR A 29 6.46 15.79 3.19
N VAL A 30 6.04 15.88 1.92
CA VAL A 30 6.07 17.14 1.17
C VAL A 30 5.10 18.15 1.77
N ALA A 31 3.90 17.73 2.19
CA ALA A 31 2.95 18.62 2.85
C ALA A 31 3.53 19.20 4.15
N ALA A 32 4.14 18.36 5.00
CA ALA A 32 4.78 18.80 6.23
C ALA A 32 5.96 19.75 5.96
N ALA A 33 6.84 19.38 5.01
CA ALA A 33 8.00 20.19 4.64
C ALA A 33 7.60 21.58 4.10
N ILE A 34 6.62 21.65 3.19
CA ILE A 34 6.14 22.92 2.64
C ILE A 34 5.50 23.78 3.73
N LEU A 35 4.69 23.17 4.61
CA LEU A 35 4.01 23.90 5.67
C LEU A 35 5.01 24.49 6.67
N CYS A 36 5.96 23.69 7.14
CA CYS A 36 6.97 24.17 8.08
C CYS A 36 7.94 25.17 7.45
N ALA A 37 8.24 25.06 6.15
CA ALA A 37 9.08 26.04 5.45
C ALA A 37 8.38 27.38 5.22
N LYS A 38 7.09 27.38 4.86
CA LYS A 38 6.34 28.61 4.58
C LYS A 38 5.79 29.29 5.83
N TYR A 39 5.48 28.51 6.87
CA TYR A 39 4.77 29.00 8.04
C TYR A 39 5.38 28.47 9.35
N PRO A 40 6.63 28.86 9.67
CA PRO A 40 7.35 28.33 10.83
C PRO A 40 6.73 28.72 12.18
N GLN A 41 5.90 29.77 12.21
CA GLN A 41 5.18 30.25 13.40
C GLN A 41 3.77 29.66 13.57
N ILE A 42 3.34 28.68 12.76
CA ILE A 42 2.07 28.01 12.99
C ILE A 42 2.13 27.21 14.31
N ALA A 43 1.31 27.62 15.27
CA ALA A 43 1.14 26.93 16.54
C ALA A 43 0.12 25.77 16.45
N ASP A 44 -0.77 25.78 15.46
CA ASP A 44 -1.80 24.76 15.27
C ASP A 44 -1.67 24.04 13.92
N LEU A 45 -1.23 22.78 13.96
CA LEU A 45 -1.14 21.88 12.81
C LEU A 45 -2.42 21.05 12.61
N SER A 46 -3.54 21.39 13.25
CA SER A 46 -4.83 20.71 13.06
C SER A 46 -5.23 20.51 11.58
N PRO A 47 -5.12 21.50 10.67
CA PRO A 47 -5.47 21.27 9.26
C PRO A 47 -4.54 20.26 8.58
N LEU A 48 -3.24 20.27 8.90
CA LEU A 48 -2.29 19.29 8.37
C LEU A 48 -2.62 17.89 8.90
N ARG A 49 -2.97 17.78 10.18
CA ARG A 49 -3.33 16.51 10.81
C ARG A 49 -4.60 15.91 10.19
N HIS A 50 -5.61 16.73 9.92
CA HIS A 50 -6.82 16.29 9.20
C HIS A 50 -6.51 15.83 7.78
N LEU A 51 -5.66 16.57 7.05
CA LEU A 51 -5.21 16.17 5.71
C LEU A 51 -4.48 14.83 5.74
N ILE A 52 -3.52 14.67 6.65
CA ILE A 52 -2.75 13.42 6.79
C ILE A 52 -3.67 12.27 7.20
N PHE A 53 -4.62 12.50 8.09
CA PHE A 53 -5.58 11.48 8.49
C PHE A 53 -6.44 11.03 7.30
N LEU A 54 -6.93 11.97 6.50
CA LEU A 54 -7.70 11.67 5.29
C LEU A 54 -6.87 10.87 4.26
N VAL A 55 -5.65 11.31 3.96
CA VAL A 55 -4.76 10.64 3.00
C VAL A 55 -4.35 9.26 3.50
N THR A 56 -4.11 9.10 4.81
CA THR A 56 -3.82 7.81 5.45
C THR A 56 -5.00 6.87 5.34
N PHE A 57 -6.21 7.35 5.63
CA PHE A 57 -7.42 6.54 5.50
C PHE A 57 -7.62 6.04 4.07
N LEU A 58 -7.46 6.91 3.07
CA LEU A 58 -7.56 6.54 1.66
C LEU A 58 -6.47 5.52 1.25
N ALA A 59 -5.24 5.69 1.72
CA ALA A 59 -4.15 4.77 1.44
C ALA A 59 -4.40 3.38 2.05
N VAL A 60 -4.82 3.32 3.32
CA VAL A 60 -5.18 2.05 3.99
C VAL A 60 -6.35 1.38 3.28
N ALA A 61 -7.40 2.14 2.93
CA ALA A 61 -8.54 1.60 2.19
C ALA A 61 -8.13 1.01 0.83
N GLY A 62 -7.25 1.68 0.09
CA GLY A 62 -6.71 1.20 -1.18
C GLY A 62 -5.92 -0.10 -1.03
N VAL A 63 -4.99 -0.16 -0.07
CA VAL A 63 -4.20 -1.37 0.19
C VAL A 63 -5.08 -2.51 0.72
N ALA A 64 -6.02 -2.23 1.61
CA ALA A 64 -6.96 -3.22 2.14
C ALA A 64 -7.86 -3.81 1.05
N TYR A 65 -8.32 -2.98 0.11
CA TYR A 65 -9.09 -3.44 -1.05
C TYR A 65 -8.28 -4.42 -1.91
N ILE A 66 -7.02 -4.07 -2.23
CA ILE A 66 -6.13 -4.94 -3.00
C ILE A 66 -5.87 -6.25 -2.24
N GLY A 67 -5.53 -6.16 -0.95
CA GLY A 67 -5.31 -7.32 -0.08
C GLY A 67 -6.51 -8.25 -0.02
N PHE A 68 -7.72 -7.71 0.21
CA PHE A 68 -8.95 -8.50 0.27
C PHE A 68 -9.28 -9.17 -1.07
N SER A 69 -9.06 -8.46 -2.18
CA SER A 69 -9.28 -9.01 -3.53
C SER A 69 -8.30 -10.15 -3.85
N THR A 70 -7.05 -10.07 -3.38
CA THR A 70 -6.04 -11.13 -3.53
C THR A 70 -6.31 -12.31 -2.59
N LEU A 71 -6.74 -12.06 -1.36
CA LEU A 71 -7.15 -13.10 -0.40
C LEU A 71 -8.31 -13.93 -0.94
N ARG A 72 -9.31 -13.30 -1.54
CA ARG A 72 -10.44 -14.02 -2.14
C ARG A 72 -9.98 -14.95 -3.26
N ILE A 73 -9.14 -14.46 -4.18
CA ILE A 73 -8.62 -15.27 -5.30
C ILE A 73 -7.80 -16.45 -4.76
N TRP A 74 -6.87 -16.19 -3.83
CA TRP A 74 -6.05 -17.25 -3.24
C TRP A 74 -6.89 -18.32 -2.53
N ARG A 75 -7.98 -17.93 -1.86
CA ARG A 75 -8.87 -18.88 -1.17
C ARG A 75 -9.65 -19.77 -2.13
N TYR A 76 -10.06 -19.26 -3.30
CA TYR A 76 -10.69 -20.09 -4.33
C TYR A 76 -9.71 -21.05 -5.01
N SER A 77 -8.44 -20.65 -5.13
CA SER A 77 -7.38 -21.51 -5.69
C SER A 77 -6.89 -22.61 -4.74
N LEU A 78 -7.39 -22.67 -3.50
CA LEU A 78 -7.02 -23.69 -2.52
C LEU A 78 -7.88 -24.97 -2.59
N ASP A 79 -9.02 -24.93 -3.29
CA ASP A 79 -9.94 -26.07 -3.46
C ASP A 79 -9.51 -27.05 -4.58
N GLY A 80 -8.37 -26.78 -5.24
CA GLY A 80 -7.78 -27.65 -6.27
C GLY A 80 -6.63 -28.50 -5.72
N ASP A 81 -6.44 -29.67 -6.33
CA ASP A 81 -5.46 -30.70 -5.96
C ASP A 81 -4.06 -30.10 -5.66
N LEU A 82 -3.51 -30.39 -4.49
CA LEU A 82 -2.27 -29.80 -3.96
C LEU A 82 -1.05 -30.62 -4.39
N ASP A 83 -0.91 -30.89 -5.68
CA ASP A 83 0.31 -31.50 -6.21
C ASP A 83 1.32 -30.38 -6.52
N TYR A 84 2.48 -30.42 -5.87
CA TYR A 84 3.53 -29.39 -5.89
C TYR A 84 4.77 -29.85 -6.67
N ASP A 85 4.56 -30.69 -7.70
CA ASP A 85 5.65 -31.40 -8.39
C ASP A 85 5.83 -30.95 -9.86
N HIS A 86 5.13 -29.92 -10.33
CA HIS A 86 5.19 -29.48 -11.74
C HIS A 86 5.35 -27.95 -11.89
N ASP A 87 6.33 -27.50 -12.70
CA ASP A 87 6.56 -26.09 -13.10
C ASP A 87 5.42 -25.56 -14.01
N THR A 88 4.22 -25.54 -13.45
CA THR A 88 2.98 -25.11 -14.11
C THR A 88 2.75 -23.62 -13.85
N PRO A 89 2.15 -22.89 -14.81
CA PRO A 89 1.85 -21.47 -14.65
C PRO A 89 0.93 -21.16 -13.45
N GLU A 90 0.14 -22.13 -13.01
CA GLU A 90 -0.80 -22.03 -11.89
C GLU A 90 -0.07 -21.93 -10.54
N GLU A 91 0.99 -22.73 -10.32
CA GLU A 91 1.82 -22.64 -9.10
C GLU A 91 2.51 -21.27 -8.98
N ARG A 92 3.01 -20.74 -10.10
CA ARG A 92 3.64 -19.41 -10.15
C ARG A 92 2.67 -18.30 -9.72
N HIS A 93 1.40 -18.39 -10.13
CA HIS A 93 0.37 -17.44 -9.72
C HIS A 93 0.05 -17.53 -8.23
N ARG A 94 0.06 -18.73 -7.65
CA ARG A 94 -0.15 -18.93 -6.22
C ARG A 94 0.98 -18.33 -5.38
N PHE A 95 2.23 -18.48 -5.82
CA PHE A 95 3.38 -17.81 -5.20
C PHE A 95 3.27 -16.28 -5.28
N LEU A 96 2.98 -15.73 -6.45
CA LEU A 96 2.82 -14.28 -6.64
C LEU A 96 1.66 -13.71 -5.79
N ALA A 97 0.56 -14.46 -5.65
CA ALA A 97 -0.54 -14.09 -4.76
C ALA A 97 -0.08 -14.02 -3.30
N HIS A 98 0.71 -14.99 -2.83
CA HIS A 98 1.26 -15.00 -1.47
C HIS A 98 2.19 -13.79 -1.22
N VAL A 99 3.12 -13.53 -2.15
CA VAL A 99 4.02 -12.37 -2.08
C VAL A 99 3.24 -11.06 -2.07
N THR A 100 2.18 -10.95 -2.88
CA THR A 100 1.30 -9.77 -2.89
C THR A 100 0.63 -9.53 -1.54
N LEU A 101 0.22 -10.58 -0.82
CA LEU A 101 -0.36 -10.45 0.52
C LEU A 101 0.66 -9.93 1.54
N MET A 102 1.89 -10.45 1.49
CA MET A 102 2.99 -9.97 2.33
C MET A 102 3.30 -8.50 2.06
N LEU A 103 3.30 -8.09 0.78
CA LEU A 103 3.48 -6.70 0.39
C LEU A 103 2.33 -5.80 0.83
N CYS A 104 1.08 -6.26 0.75
CA CYS A 104 -0.05 -5.52 1.32
C CYS A 104 0.13 -5.31 2.83
N ALA A 105 0.52 -6.35 3.58
CA ALA A 105 0.77 -6.24 5.02
C ALA A 105 1.90 -5.24 5.31
N LEU A 106 3.02 -5.34 4.58
CA LEU A 106 4.15 -4.43 4.71
C LEU A 106 3.76 -2.97 4.39
N SER A 107 2.98 -2.76 3.33
CA SER A 107 2.47 -1.42 2.97
C SER A 107 1.56 -0.84 4.05
N VAL A 108 0.67 -1.64 4.66
CA VAL A 108 -0.16 -1.16 5.77
C VAL A 108 0.71 -0.74 6.96
N ILE A 109 1.70 -1.56 7.33
CA ILE A 109 2.65 -1.24 8.40
C ILE A 109 3.38 0.06 8.07
N GLY A 110 3.87 0.21 6.84
CA GLY A 110 4.53 1.41 6.37
C GLY A 110 3.64 2.66 6.46
N ILE A 111 2.37 2.56 6.05
CA ILE A 111 1.41 3.67 6.12
C ILE A 111 1.19 4.09 7.58
N LEU A 112 1.00 3.13 8.49
CA LEU A 112 0.82 3.39 9.91
C LEU A 112 2.07 4.05 10.52
N TYR A 113 3.26 3.56 10.17
CA TYR A 113 4.52 4.10 10.68
C TYR A 113 4.75 5.56 10.24
N VAL A 114 4.29 5.94 9.04
CA VAL A 114 4.33 7.33 8.56
C VAL A 114 3.28 8.19 9.25
N ALA A 115 2.10 7.64 9.54
CA ALA A 115 1.01 8.38 10.17
C ALA A 115 1.26 8.71 11.66
N ILE A 116 1.99 7.85 12.39
CA ILE A 116 2.31 8.04 13.82
C ILE A 116 3.03 9.38 14.10
N PRO A 117 4.20 9.68 13.50
CA PRO A 117 4.90 10.94 13.78
C PRO A 117 4.06 12.14 13.35
N ALA A 118 3.34 12.05 12.23
CA ALA A 118 2.43 13.10 11.79
C ALA A 118 1.26 13.36 12.77
N ALA A 119 0.87 12.36 13.58
CA ALA A 119 -0.16 12.52 14.60
C ALA A 119 0.37 13.08 15.92
N ILE A 120 1.66 12.88 16.22
CA ILE A 120 2.28 13.27 17.50
C ILE A 120 2.98 14.63 17.39
N ILE A 121 3.57 14.95 16.24
CA ILE A 121 4.28 16.22 16.02
C ILE A 121 3.24 17.35 15.96
N GLY A 122 3.22 18.17 17.00
CA GLY A 122 2.31 19.32 17.15
C GLY A 122 2.94 20.67 16.82
N SER A 123 4.23 20.72 16.47
CA SER A 123 4.94 21.96 16.11
C SER A 123 5.93 21.75 14.97
N CYS A 124 6.15 22.80 14.18
CA CYS A 124 7.23 22.88 13.18
C CYS A 124 8.58 23.31 13.78
N ARG A 125 8.67 23.39 15.12
CA ARG A 125 9.84 23.83 15.88
C ARG A 125 10.33 22.73 16.79
#